data_AF-A0A1B6CUZ9-F1
#
_entry.id   AF-A0A1B6CUZ9-F1
#
_cell.length_a   1.000
_cell.length_b   1.000
_cell.length_c   1.000
_cell.angle_alpha   90.00
_cell.angle_beta   90.00
_cell.angle_gamma   90.00
#
_symmetry.space_group_name_H-M   'P 1'
#
loop_
_entity.id
_entity.type
_entity.pdbx_description
1 polymer ?
#
loop_
_entity_poly.entity_id
_entity_poly.type
_entity_poly.pdbx_seq_one_letter_code
_entity_poly.pdbx_strand_id
1 'polypeptide(L)'
;DCIADKRNVWVNRKYNFDDLGKALMSLFVLSSRDGWVNIMYTGLDAVGVDQQPIENYSEWRLLYFIAFILLVGFFVLNMFVGVVVENFHRCREEQEKEERVRRMAKRAKQMEKRRRKMHEPPYYTNYSRSRLLVHNVVTSKYFDLAIAAVIGLNV
;
A
#
# COMPACT_ATOMS: atom_id res chain seq x y z
N ASP A 1 37.96 -14.10 47.87
CA ASP A 1 36.74 -13.28 47.90
C ASP A 1 36.70 -12.26 46.78
N CYS A 2 35.73 -12.37 45.89
CA CYS A 2 35.39 -11.34 44.90
C CYS A 2 35.08 -9.98 45.56
N ILE A 3 34.63 -9.98 46.82
CA ILE A 3 34.34 -8.80 47.63
C ILE A 3 35.63 -8.11 48.15
N ALA A 4 36.77 -8.82 48.21
CA ALA A 4 38.02 -8.28 48.73
C ALA A 4 38.82 -7.44 47.71
N ASP A 5 38.55 -7.62 46.40
CA ASP A 5 39.20 -6.84 45.35
C ASP A 5 38.45 -5.52 45.11
N LYS A 6 39.07 -4.39 45.48
CA LYS A 6 38.51 -3.04 45.34
C LYS A 6 38.22 -2.62 43.88
N ARG A 7 38.69 -3.39 42.90
CA ARG A 7 38.40 -3.14 41.46
C ARG A 7 37.06 -3.71 41.03
N ASN A 8 36.48 -4.62 41.81
CA ASN A 8 35.18 -5.22 41.48
C ASN A 8 34.05 -4.26 41.86
N VAL A 9 33.10 -4.09 40.96
CA VAL A 9 31.92 -3.24 41.15
C VAL A 9 30.66 -4.03 40.88
N TRP A 10 29.66 -3.87 41.75
CA TRP A 10 28.33 -4.43 41.52
C TRP A 10 27.54 -3.47 40.65
N VAL A 11 27.28 -3.87 39.41
CA VAL A 11 26.61 -3.02 38.42
C VAL A 11 25.37 -3.72 37.88
N ASN A 12 24.28 -2.96 37.80
CA ASN A 12 23.06 -3.43 37.17
C ASN A 12 23.19 -3.40 35.65
N ARG A 13 22.52 -4.32 34.97
CA ARG A 13 22.49 -4.39 33.51
C ARG A 13 21.62 -3.27 32.96
N LYS A 14 22.02 -2.73 31.81
CA LYS A 14 21.32 -1.63 31.12
C LYS A 14 19.88 -2.00 30.78
N TYR A 15 19.66 -3.24 30.34
CA TYR A 15 18.34 -3.82 30.07
C TYR A 15 18.04 -4.82 31.18
N ASN A 16 17.05 -4.48 32.01
CA ASN A 16 16.59 -5.30 33.13
C ASN A 16 15.07 -5.19 33.27
N PHE A 17 14.53 -5.87 34.28
CA PHE A 17 13.08 -5.99 34.53
C PHE A 17 12.69 -5.46 35.93
N ASP A 18 13.47 -4.54 36.49
CA ASP A 18 13.26 -4.02 37.85
C ASP A 18 12.03 -3.12 37.95
N ASP A 19 11.80 -2.31 36.90
CA ASP A 19 10.69 -1.36 36.78
C ASP A 19 9.92 -1.59 35.48
N LEU A 20 8.65 -1.21 35.47
CA LEU A 20 7.81 -1.31 34.27
C LEU A 20 8.44 -0.63 33.04
N GLY A 21 8.96 0.59 33.20
CA GLY A 21 9.58 1.33 32.08
C GLY A 21 10.84 0.64 31.52
N LYS A 22 11.69 0.12 32.41
CA LYS A 22 12.90 -0.62 32.01
C LYS A 22 12.53 -1.96 31.37
N ALA A 23 11.53 -2.64 31.91
CA ALA A 23 10.98 -3.86 31.34
C ALA A 23 10.44 -3.62 29.93
N LEU A 24 9.67 -2.54 29.70
CA LEU A 24 9.19 -2.18 28.37
C LEU A 24 10.34 -1.89 27.40
N MET A 25 11.40 -1.21 27.84
CA MET A 25 12.60 -0.99 27.01
C MET A 25 13.31 -2.30 26.67
N SER A 26 13.47 -3.20 27.64
CA SER A 26 14.03 -4.54 27.42
C SER A 26 13.18 -5.34 26.43
N LEU A 27 11.86 -5.34 26.60
CA LEU A 27 10.92 -6.02 25.71
C LEU A 27 10.90 -5.42 24.30
N PHE A 28 11.06 -4.10 24.17
CA PHE A 28 11.20 -3.43 22.88
C PHE A 28 12.44 -3.91 22.13
N VAL A 29 13.60 -3.97 22.80
CA VAL A 29 14.85 -4.51 22.22
C VAL A 29 14.73 -6.00 21.89
N LEU A 30 14.05 -6.79 22.73
CA LEU A 30 13.71 -8.18 22.40
C LEU A 30 12.85 -8.27 21.13
N SER A 31 11.88 -7.37 20.97
CA SER A 31 10.96 -7.36 19.83
C SER A 31 11.65 -6.99 18.51
N SER A 32 12.69 -6.15 18.55
CA SER A 32 13.46 -5.78 17.35
C SER A 32 14.39 -6.89 16.87
N ARG A 33 14.60 -7.93 17.68
CA ARG A 33 15.57 -9.02 17.45
C ARG A 33 17.01 -8.54 17.28
N ASP A 34 17.31 -7.33 17.76
CA ASP A 34 18.67 -6.80 17.82
C ASP A 34 19.14 -6.73 19.27
N GLY A 35 20.33 -7.25 19.58
CA GLY A 35 20.85 -7.29 20.95
C GLY A 35 20.07 -8.20 21.94
N TRP A 36 19.01 -8.89 21.51
CA TRP A 36 18.18 -9.76 22.36
C TRP A 36 18.94 -10.92 23.00
N VAL A 37 19.95 -11.45 22.31
CA VAL A 37 20.77 -12.59 22.77
C VAL A 37 21.47 -12.26 24.10
N ASN A 38 22.02 -11.06 24.25
CA ASN A 38 22.69 -10.64 25.48
C ASN A 38 21.71 -10.50 26.65
N ILE A 39 20.49 -10.02 26.38
CA ILE A 39 19.44 -9.88 27.39
C ILE A 39 18.94 -11.26 27.82
N MET A 40 18.77 -12.17 26.86
CA MET A 40 18.39 -13.56 27.11
C MET A 40 19.44 -14.29 27.95
N TYR A 41 20.74 -14.21 27.61
CA TYR A 41 21.79 -14.85 28.41
C TYR A 41 21.86 -14.30 29.83
N THR A 42 21.75 -12.97 29.99
CA THR A 42 21.65 -12.36 31.32
C THR A 42 20.46 -12.91 32.11
N GLY A 43 19.31 -13.08 31.45
CA GLY A 43 18.12 -13.68 32.05
C GLY A 43 18.30 -15.16 32.38
N LEU A 44 19.05 -15.90 31.57
CA LEU A 44 19.35 -17.33 31.74
C LEU A 44 20.29 -17.60 32.92
N ASP A 45 21.23 -16.68 33.16
CA ASP A 45 22.25 -16.80 34.22
C ASP A 45 21.79 -16.26 35.58
N ALA A 46 20.64 -15.58 35.64
CA ALA A 46 20.17 -14.95 36.88
C ALA A 46 19.80 -15.99 37.95
N VAL A 47 20.29 -15.85 39.19
CA VAL A 47 20.06 -16.88 40.23
C VAL A 47 18.97 -16.43 41.21
N GLY A 48 19.29 -15.40 41.98
CA GLY A 48 18.42 -14.78 42.97
C GLY A 48 18.86 -13.36 43.25
N VAL A 49 18.10 -12.65 44.08
CA VAL A 49 18.44 -11.28 44.50
C VAL A 49 19.74 -11.31 45.31
N ASP A 50 20.63 -10.35 45.02
CA ASP A 50 21.96 -10.22 45.65
C ASP A 50 22.88 -11.44 45.48
N GLN A 51 22.64 -12.25 44.45
CA GLN A 51 23.48 -13.40 44.10
C GLN A 51 24.14 -13.19 42.73
N GLN A 52 25.42 -13.55 42.64
CA GLN A 52 26.15 -13.48 41.38
C GLN A 52 25.52 -14.45 40.36
N PRO A 53 25.30 -14.01 39.10
CA PRO A 53 24.86 -14.88 38.03
C PRO A 53 25.75 -16.13 37.88
N ILE A 54 25.12 -17.28 37.64
CA ILE A 54 25.78 -18.56 37.37
C ILE A 54 25.38 -18.95 35.95
N GLU A 55 26.37 -19.28 35.13
CA GLU A 55 26.14 -19.68 33.74
C GLU A 55 25.16 -20.86 33.65
N ASN A 56 24.13 -20.70 32.82
CA ASN A 56 23.09 -21.72 32.58
C ASN A 56 22.33 -22.18 33.83
N TYR A 57 22.15 -21.31 34.82
CA TYR A 57 21.46 -21.67 36.07
C TYR A 57 20.02 -22.18 35.85
N SER A 58 19.25 -21.56 34.95
CA SER A 58 17.87 -21.98 34.68
C SER A 58 17.51 -21.89 33.21
N GLU A 59 17.81 -22.98 32.49
CA GLU A 59 17.50 -23.22 31.08
C GLU A 59 16.02 -23.04 30.73
N TRP A 60 15.12 -23.29 31.68
CA TRP A 60 13.68 -23.16 31.43
C TRP A 60 13.23 -21.74 31.10
N ARG A 61 13.96 -20.72 31.57
CA ARG A 61 13.68 -19.31 31.23
C ARG A 61 13.90 -19.00 29.76
N LEU A 62 14.67 -19.81 29.04
CA LEU A 62 14.82 -19.70 27.59
C LEU A 62 13.46 -19.73 26.89
N LEU A 63 12.53 -20.57 27.36
CA LEU A 63 11.20 -20.69 26.79
C LEU A 63 10.42 -19.39 26.83
N TYR A 64 10.58 -18.59 27.90
CA TYR A 64 9.96 -17.27 27.99
C TYR A 64 10.46 -16.35 26.86
N PHE A 65 11.77 -16.25 26.68
CA PHE A 65 12.36 -15.38 25.65
C PHE A 65 12.00 -15.82 24.24
N ILE A 66 12.12 -17.12 23.95
CA ILE A 66 11.80 -17.68 22.63
C ILE A 66 10.30 -17.54 22.33
N ALA A 67 9.43 -17.89 23.28
CA ALA A 67 7.98 -17.76 23.10
C ALA A 67 7.57 -16.29 22.88
N PHE A 68 8.16 -15.35 23.63
CA PHE A 68 7.90 -13.92 23.44
C PHE A 68 8.32 -13.43 22.04
N ILE A 69 9.53 -13.79 21.58
CA ILE A 69 10.04 -13.40 20.26
C ILE A 69 9.18 -13.99 19.13
N LEU A 70 8.75 -15.25 19.27
CA LEU A 70 7.88 -15.89 18.28
C LEU A 70 6.49 -15.26 18.26
N LEU A 71 5.86 -15.07 19.43
CA LEU A 71 4.51 -14.53 19.54
C LEU A 71 4.46 -13.08 19.05
N VAL A 72 5.29 -12.20 19.62
CA VAL A 72 5.30 -10.77 19.25
C VAL A 72 5.82 -10.61 17.83
N GLY A 73 6.83 -11.37 17.44
CA GLY A 73 7.35 -11.35 16.08
C GLY A 73 6.29 -11.73 15.04
N PHE A 74 5.50 -12.77 15.30
CA PHE A 74 4.40 -13.17 14.43
C PHE A 74 3.28 -12.12 14.39
N PHE A 75 2.88 -11.59 15.55
CA PHE A 75 1.86 -10.55 15.63
C PHE A 75 2.25 -9.28 14.89
N VAL A 76 3.46 -8.76 15.11
CA VAL A 76 3.93 -7.53 14.47
C VAL A 76 4.01 -7.72 12.95
N LEU A 77 4.53 -8.85 12.48
CA LEU A 77 4.60 -9.15 11.05
C LEU A 77 3.20 -9.22 10.42
N ASN A 78 2.28 -9.97 11.03
CA ASN A 78 0.92 -10.12 10.49
C ASN A 78 0.13 -8.83 10.55
N MET A 79 0.26 -8.06 11.63
CA MET A 79 -0.36 -6.75 11.75
C MET A 79 0.19 -5.78 10.71
N PHE A 80 1.50 -5.78 10.49
CA PHE A 80 2.14 -4.94 9.47
C PHE A 80 1.65 -5.29 8.07
N VAL A 81 1.68 -6.58 7.71
CA VAL A 81 1.16 -7.05 6.40
C VAL A 81 -0.32 -6.70 6.26
N GLY A 82 -1.14 -6.89 7.31
CA GLY A 82 -2.55 -6.53 7.32
C GLY A 82 -2.78 -5.05 7.00
N VAL A 83 -2.10 -4.15 7.71
CA VAL A 83 -2.20 -2.70 7.50
C VAL A 83 -1.71 -2.27 6.12
N VAL A 84 -0.61 -2.86 5.64
CA VAL A 84 -0.06 -2.54 4.31
C VAL A 84 -1.02 -2.98 3.21
N VAL A 85 -1.52 -4.22 3.30
CA VAL A 85 -2.48 -4.78 2.33
C VAL A 85 -3.78 -3.99 2.33
N GLU A 86 -4.32 -3.64 3.50
CA GLU A 86 -5.52 -2.80 3.62
C GLU A 86 -5.33 -1.43 2.95
N ASN A 87 -4.20 -0.76 3.18
CA ASN A 87 -3.90 0.52 2.54
C ASN A 87 -3.76 0.39 1.02
N PHE A 88 -3.15 -0.69 0.52
CA PHE A 88 -3.09 -0.96 -0.92
C PHE A 88 -4.48 -1.17 -1.53
N HIS A 89 -5.34 -1.94 -0.86
CA HIS A 89 -6.72 -2.12 -1.31
C HIS A 89 -7.49 -0.80 -1.33
N ARG A 90 -7.37 0.02 -0.28
CA ARG A 90 -8.00 1.34 -0.21
C ARG A 90 -7.55 2.25 -1.35
N CYS A 91 -6.25 2.33 -1.60
CA CYS A 91 -5.70 3.15 -2.68
C CYS A 91 -6.17 2.69 -4.05
N ARG A 92 -6.19 1.37 -4.28
CA ARG A 92 -6.69 0.80 -5.54
C ARG A 92 -8.17 1.12 -5.74
N GLU A 93 -9.01 0.98 -4.73
CA GLU A 93 -10.43 1.31 -4.81
C GLU A 93 -10.67 2.80 -5.10
N GLU A 94 -9.89 3.68 -4.48
CA GLU A 94 -9.95 5.12 -4.69
C GLU A 94 -9.57 5.48 -6.14
N GLN A 95 -8.47 4.90 -6.65
CA GLN A 95 -8.08 5.06 -8.05
C GLN A 95 -9.14 4.55 -9.03
N GLU A 96 -9.73 3.37 -8.78
CA GLU A 96 -10.81 2.84 -9.62
C GLU A 96 -12.04 3.77 -9.62
N LYS A 97 -12.40 4.33 -8.46
CA LYS A 97 -13.52 5.30 -8.35
C LYS A 97 -13.21 6.59 -9.11
N GLU A 98 -12.03 7.17 -8.94
CA GLU A 98 -11.62 8.37 -9.64
C GLU A 98 -11.58 8.17 -11.15
N GLU A 99 -11.05 7.04 -11.63
CA GLU A 99 -11.07 6.71 -13.05
C GLU A 99 -12.49 6.59 -13.61
N ARG A 100 -13.39 5.93 -12.87
CA ARG A 100 -14.80 5.81 -13.27
C ARG A 100 -15.46 7.18 -13.36
N VAL A 101 -15.29 8.05 -12.36
CA VAL A 101 -15.81 9.43 -12.36
C VAL A 101 -15.24 10.22 -13.54
N ARG A 102 -13.92 10.14 -13.77
CA ARG A 102 -13.26 10.83 -14.89
C ARG A 102 -13.78 10.34 -16.25
N ARG A 103 -14.00 9.03 -16.41
CA ARG A 103 -14.58 8.44 -17.63
C ARG A 103 -16.03 8.88 -17.84
N MET A 104 -16.85 8.89 -16.78
CA MET A 104 -18.24 9.37 -16.84
C MET A 104 -18.30 10.86 -17.19
N ALA A 105 -17.48 11.70 -16.57
CA ALA A 105 -17.40 13.13 -16.87
C ALA A 105 -16.97 13.39 -18.33
N LYS A 106 -15.97 12.64 -18.84
CA LYS A 106 -15.57 12.71 -20.26
C LYS A 106 -16.73 12.34 -21.19
N ARG A 107 -17.47 11.26 -20.90
CA ARG A 107 -18.64 10.81 -21.68
C ARG A 107 -19.77 11.84 -21.65
N ALA A 108 -20.09 12.39 -20.48
CA ALA A 108 -21.10 13.44 -20.32
C ALA A 108 -20.74 14.69 -21.14
N LYS A 109 -19.48 15.14 -21.07
CA LYS A 109 -19.00 16.29 -21.87
C LYS A 109 -19.07 16.02 -23.37
N GLN A 110 -18.77 14.81 -23.83
CA GLN A 110 -18.92 14.44 -25.24
C GLN A 110 -20.39 14.40 -25.69
N MET A 111 -21.27 13.84 -24.88
CA MET A 111 -22.72 13.81 -25.12
C MET A 111 -23.30 15.23 -25.22
N GLU A 112 -22.90 16.12 -24.31
CA GLU A 112 -23.32 17.53 -24.34
C GLU A 112 -22.81 18.23 -25.62
N LYS A 113 -21.55 18.04 -25.99
CA LYS A 113 -21.00 18.58 -27.26
C LYS A 113 -21.78 18.07 -28.48
N ARG A 114 -22.13 16.78 -28.53
CA ARG A 114 -22.96 16.21 -29.60
C ARG A 114 -24.37 16.82 -29.62
N ARG A 115 -24.98 16.97 -28.44
CA ARG A 115 -26.32 17.58 -28.30
C ARG A 115 -26.35 19.03 -28.77
N ARG A 116 -25.33 19.83 -28.45
CA ARG A 116 -25.18 21.21 -28.94
C ARG A 116 -25.09 21.27 -30.47
N LYS A 117 -24.24 20.43 -31.08
CA LYS A 117 -24.12 20.35 -32.55
C LYS A 117 -25.40 19.90 -33.25
N MET A 118 -26.19 19.03 -32.62
CA MET A 118 -27.48 18.60 -33.17
C MET A 118 -28.56 19.69 -33.12
N HIS A 119 -28.44 20.66 -32.23
CA HIS A 119 -29.39 21.77 -32.09
C HIS A 119 -29.15 22.91 -33.10
N GLU A 120 -28.01 22.91 -33.80
CA GLU A 120 -27.79 23.83 -34.91
C GLU A 120 -28.58 23.33 -36.12
N PRO A 121 -29.51 24.13 -36.67
CA PRO A 121 -30.22 23.74 -37.88
C PRO A 121 -29.20 23.52 -39.01
N PRO A 122 -29.34 22.47 -39.83
CA PRO A 122 -28.41 22.21 -40.91
C PRO A 122 -28.28 23.44 -41.83
N TYR A 123 -27.09 23.70 -42.35
CA TYR A 123 -26.81 24.90 -43.15
C TYR A 123 -27.71 25.01 -44.40
N TYR A 124 -28.21 23.88 -44.91
CA TYR A 124 -29.03 23.79 -46.10
C TYR A 124 -30.52 24.09 -45.86
N THR A 125 -30.91 24.41 -44.62
CA THR A 125 -32.31 24.73 -44.26
C THR A 125 -32.90 25.91 -45.05
N ASN A 126 -32.08 26.88 -45.45
CA ASN A 126 -32.49 28.06 -46.21
C ASN A 126 -32.23 27.94 -47.72
N TYR A 127 -32.13 26.72 -48.27
CA TYR A 127 -31.81 26.51 -49.69
C TYR A 127 -33.03 26.70 -50.59
N SER A 128 -32.82 27.29 -51.78
CA SER A 128 -33.83 27.29 -52.85
C SER A 128 -34.03 25.87 -53.41
N ARG A 129 -35.22 25.58 -53.96
CA ARG A 129 -35.62 24.23 -54.43
C ARG A 129 -34.60 23.58 -55.37
N SER A 130 -34.06 24.35 -56.33
CA SER A 130 -33.04 23.85 -57.28
C SER A 130 -31.72 23.53 -56.60
N ARG A 131 -31.25 24.39 -55.69
CA ARG A 131 -30.02 24.18 -54.92
C ARG A 131 -30.12 22.98 -53.99
N LEU A 132 -31.29 22.74 -53.40
CA LEU A 132 -31.54 21.61 -52.52
C LEU A 132 -31.49 20.26 -53.26
N LEU A 133 -31.97 20.22 -54.51
CA LEU A 133 -31.97 19.00 -55.33
C LEU A 133 -30.54 18.57 -55.68
N VAL A 134 -29.71 19.51 -56.11
CA VAL A 134 -28.27 19.25 -56.34
C VAL A 134 -27.59 18.83 -55.05
N HIS A 135 -27.91 19.49 -53.92
CA HIS A 135 -27.34 19.12 -52.63
C HIS A 135 -27.66 17.67 -52.25
N ASN A 136 -28.91 17.24 -52.35
CA ASN A 136 -29.34 15.87 -52.03
C ASN A 136 -28.69 14.81 -52.93
N VAL A 137 -28.46 15.12 -54.20
CA VAL A 137 -27.76 14.22 -55.12
C VAL A 137 -26.29 14.07 -54.71
N VAL A 138 -25.61 15.17 -54.40
CA VAL A 138 -24.17 15.17 -54.05
C VAL A 138 -23.92 14.59 -52.65
N THR A 139 -24.83 14.78 -51.70
CA THR A 139 -24.71 14.17 -50.35
C THR A 139 -25.22 12.73 -50.25
N SER A 140 -25.66 12.15 -51.36
CA SER A 140 -26.09 10.76 -51.42
C SER A 140 -24.91 9.79 -51.29
N LYS A 141 -25.08 8.73 -50.50
CA LYS A 141 -24.09 7.63 -50.39
C LYS A 141 -23.76 6.98 -51.74
N TYR A 142 -24.70 7.01 -52.69
CA TYR A 142 -24.50 6.42 -54.02
C TYR A 142 -23.54 7.25 -54.88
N PHE A 143 -23.50 8.57 -54.67
CA PHE A 143 -22.57 9.45 -55.38
C PHE A 143 -21.13 9.23 -54.91
N ASP A 144 -20.91 9.11 -53.60
CA ASP A 144 -19.60 8.76 -53.03
C ASP A 144 -19.12 7.38 -53.52
N LEU A 145 -20.02 6.39 -53.57
CA LEU A 145 -19.72 5.07 -54.10
C LEU A 145 -19.34 5.11 -55.59
N ALA A 146 -20.02 5.94 -56.38
CA ALA A 146 -19.71 6.13 -57.79
C ALA A 146 -18.33 6.78 -57.99
N ILE A 147 -18.00 7.81 -57.22
CA ILE A 147 -16.67 8.44 -57.27
C ILE A 147 -15.59 7.42 -56.88
N ALA A 148 -15.80 6.67 -55.79
CA ALA A 148 -14.86 5.64 -55.35
C ALA A 148 -14.65 4.55 -56.42
N ALA A 149 -15.72 4.13 -57.10
CA ALA A 149 -15.64 3.18 -58.20
C ALA A 149 -14.84 3.74 -59.39
N VAL A 150 -15.05 5.01 -59.75
CA VAL A 150 -14.32 5.67 -60.84
C VAL A 150 -12.84 5.83 -60.51
N ILE A 151 -12.48 6.21 -59.28
CA ILE A 151 -11.08 6.28 -58.84
C ILE A 151 -10.44 4.89 -58.88
N GLY A 152 -11.14 3.86 -58.40
CA GLY A 152 -10.66 2.48 -58.40
C GLY A 152 -10.51 1.87 -59.80
N LEU A 153 -11.30 2.32 -60.79
CA LEU A 153 -11.21 1.92 -62.19
C LEU A 153 -10.13 2.65 -62.98
N ASN A 154 -9.65 3.80 -62.47
CA ASN A 154 -8.61 4.62 -63.08
C ASN A 154 -7.21 4.36 -62.47
N VAL A 155 -7.11 3.36 -61.58
CA VAL A 155 -5.87 2.74 -61.10
C VAL A 155 -5.62 1.47 -61.88
#